data_AF-A0A1G0ZJA9-F1
#
_entry.id   AF-A0A1G0ZJA9-F1
#
_cell.length_a   1.000
_cell.length_b   1.000
_cell.length_c   1.000
_cell.angle_alpha   90.00
_cell.angle_beta   90.00
_cell.angle_gamma   90.00
#
_symmetry.space_group_name_H-M   'P 1'
#
loop_
_entity.id
_entity.type
_entity.pdbx_description
1 polymer ?
#
loop_
_entity_poly.entity_id
_entity_poly.type
_entity_poly.pdbx_seq_one_letter_code
_entity_poly.pdbx_strand_id
1 'polypeptide(L)'
;MNKTRVGMPQRETVTCPMDAVAAWGHRFKGTKYISMAIVFAVGVILTQAAMAAGPGPVNLRTADNFTILAGAAITSGPGTINGDVGLSPTTASFIGVTDAQVNGTIYAVDAGGPAGAVVDPALLTVAKNDLTTAYNDAAARTPADMVDPGAGNIGGSNLSPGLYKFTSTAFITGADVTLTGGPDDVWIFQVGSDLQVGVGIKVVLAGGARAKNIFWQVGTSATLGTSSVFKGSIMADQSITMNASSSIEGRTLARIAAVTFSGADCSLPPNVITASASANGSITPSGTVSLAYHGNQIFTITPDVNCHVVDVLVDGSSVGAVTTHTFTDVTTDHTITATFAIDTFTLTYTAGPDGSIVGTSPQTVNHGASGALVTATPSANHHFVKWSDDVMTAARTDANVVADIAVTATFAIDTFTLTYTAGPDGSIGGTSPQTVNHAESGTLVTATPSANYHFVKWSDDVMTAARTDANVMADIAVTATFAIDTFTLTYTAGPDGSIVGTSPQTVNHAASGSLVTATPSTNHHFVKWSDDVMTAARTDANVVADIAVTATFAIDTFTLTYTAGPDGSIVGTSPQTVNHAESGTLVTA
;
A
#
# COMPACT_ATOMS: atom_id res chain seq x y z
N MET A 1 -39.59 58.26 -64.26
CA MET A 1 -40.57 58.19 -63.15
C MET A 1 -39.93 57.43 -61.99
N ASN A 2 -40.33 57.79 -60.77
CA ASN A 2 -39.55 57.78 -59.51
C ASN A 2 -39.03 56.43 -58.97
N LYS A 3 -37.86 56.56 -58.30
CA LYS A 3 -37.31 55.68 -57.26
C LYS A 3 -38.12 55.75 -55.97
N THR A 4 -38.16 54.66 -55.19
CA THR A 4 -38.00 54.73 -53.72
C THR A 4 -37.40 53.44 -53.13
N ARG A 5 -36.35 53.60 -52.31
CA ARG A 5 -35.78 52.62 -51.36
C ARG A 5 -36.76 52.40 -50.18
N VAL A 6 -36.54 51.36 -49.36
CA VAL A 6 -36.18 51.45 -47.92
C VAL A 6 -35.87 50.02 -47.41
N GLY A 7 -34.80 49.87 -46.64
CA GLY A 7 -34.43 48.63 -45.93
C GLY A 7 -34.79 48.67 -44.44
N MET A 8 -34.72 47.53 -43.77
CA MET A 8 -34.68 47.38 -42.30
C MET A 8 -34.31 45.92 -41.92
N PRO A 9 -33.94 45.60 -40.66
CA PRO A 9 -32.66 44.98 -40.34
C PRO A 9 -32.74 43.57 -39.70
N GLN A 10 -31.56 42.98 -39.51
CA GLN A 10 -31.26 41.76 -38.77
C GLN A 10 -31.74 41.82 -37.30
N ARG A 11 -32.27 40.72 -36.79
CA ARG A 11 -32.42 40.47 -35.34
C ARG A 11 -31.97 39.05 -35.01
N GLU A 12 -31.11 39.00 -34.00
CA GLU A 12 -30.42 37.84 -33.45
C GLU A 12 -31.35 36.80 -32.84
N THR A 13 -30.90 35.56 -32.97
CA THR A 13 -31.42 34.34 -32.37
C THR A 13 -31.09 34.29 -30.88
N VAL A 14 -32.11 34.31 -30.01
CA VAL A 14 -32.03 33.78 -28.65
C VAL A 14 -33.34 33.10 -28.31
N THR A 15 -33.33 31.77 -28.25
CA THR A 15 -34.29 30.96 -27.47
C THR A 15 -33.71 29.57 -27.23
N CYS A 16 -33.24 29.31 -26.02
CA CYS A 16 -33.33 27.98 -25.40
C CYS A 16 -34.74 27.83 -24.81
N PRO A 17 -35.29 26.62 -24.79
CA PRO A 17 -36.09 26.21 -23.64
C PRO A 17 -35.63 24.88 -23.05
N MET A 18 -35.43 24.90 -21.73
CA MET A 18 -35.64 23.76 -20.83
C MET A 18 -37.12 23.42 -20.76
N ASP A 19 -37.43 22.11 -20.65
CA ASP A 19 -38.49 21.47 -19.84
C ASP A 19 -38.82 20.10 -20.48
N ALA A 20 -39.11 18.99 -19.80
CA ALA A 20 -39.09 18.56 -18.40
C ALA A 20 -39.55 17.07 -18.34
N VAL A 21 -39.40 16.43 -17.16
CA VAL A 21 -40.18 15.27 -16.62
C VAL A 21 -39.90 13.88 -17.25
N ALA A 22 -39.81 12.72 -16.59
CA ALA A 22 -40.24 12.23 -15.27
C ALA A 22 -39.39 11.02 -14.80
N ALA A 23 -39.44 10.80 -13.49
CA ALA A 23 -38.89 9.67 -12.74
C ALA A 23 -39.61 8.34 -12.98
N TRP A 24 -38.91 7.23 -12.73
CA TRP A 24 -39.46 6.01 -12.10
C TRP A 24 -38.36 5.31 -11.31
N GLY A 25 -38.65 5.01 -10.04
CA GLY A 25 -37.69 4.47 -9.08
C GLY A 25 -37.75 2.96 -8.95
N HIS A 26 -36.63 2.34 -8.57
CA HIS A 26 -36.63 1.07 -7.86
C HIS A 26 -35.56 1.09 -6.77
N ARG A 27 -36.03 0.91 -5.54
CA ARG A 27 -35.25 0.59 -4.35
C ARG A 27 -34.69 -0.82 -4.49
N PHE A 28 -33.38 -0.99 -4.29
CA PHE A 28 -32.79 -2.26 -3.87
C PHE A 28 -31.89 -2.01 -2.66
N LYS A 29 -32.28 -2.59 -1.51
CA LYS A 29 -31.40 -2.86 -0.37
C LYS A 29 -30.64 -4.15 -0.70
N GLY A 30 -29.32 -4.18 -0.48
CA GLY A 30 -28.54 -5.42 -0.62
C GLY A 30 -27.04 -5.18 -0.59
N THR A 31 -26.47 -5.36 0.60
CA THR A 31 -25.04 -5.42 0.93
C THR A 31 -24.23 -6.25 -0.08
N LYS A 32 -23.21 -5.65 -0.70
CA LYS A 32 -22.13 -6.39 -1.36
C LYS A 32 -20.78 -5.71 -1.12
N TYR A 33 -19.86 -6.51 -0.60
CA TYR A 33 -18.45 -6.22 -0.35
C TYR A 33 -17.79 -5.57 -1.58
N ILE A 34 -17.22 -4.38 -1.39
CA ILE A 34 -16.32 -3.76 -2.37
C ILE A 34 -14.93 -4.33 -2.10
N SER A 35 -14.63 -5.44 -2.75
CA SER A 35 -13.24 -5.88 -2.93
C SER A 35 -12.58 -4.86 -3.87
N MET A 36 -11.84 -3.92 -3.30
CA MET A 36 -11.09 -2.92 -4.08
C MET A 36 -9.88 -3.60 -4.70
N ALA A 37 -10.10 -4.25 -5.85
CA ALA A 37 -9.03 -4.67 -6.73
C ALA A 37 -8.33 -3.40 -7.25
N ILE A 38 -7.11 -3.16 -6.77
CA ILE A 38 -6.21 -2.18 -7.38
C ILE A 38 -5.84 -2.76 -8.74
N VAL A 39 -6.58 -2.33 -9.77
CA VAL A 39 -6.27 -2.62 -11.16
C VAL A 39 -5.04 -1.79 -11.50
N PHE A 40 -3.87 -2.44 -11.55
CA PHE A 40 -2.72 -1.90 -12.27
C PHE A 40 -3.12 -1.78 -13.73
N ALA A 41 -3.57 -0.60 -14.14
CA ALA A 41 -3.73 -0.26 -15.54
C ALA A 41 -2.34 -0.09 -16.14
N VAL A 42 -1.71 -1.21 -16.51
CA VAL A 42 -0.66 -1.21 -17.52
C VAL A 42 -1.35 -0.70 -18.78
N GLY A 43 -1.19 0.58 -19.07
CA GLY A 43 -1.56 1.17 -20.34
C GLY A 43 -0.70 0.50 -21.41
N VAL A 44 -1.16 -0.64 -21.93
CA VAL A 44 -0.65 -1.19 -23.17
C VAL A 44 -1.05 -0.19 -24.24
N ILE A 45 -0.19 0.80 -24.47
CA ILE A 45 -0.21 1.59 -25.69
C ILE A 45 0.13 0.59 -26.78
N LEU A 46 -0.90 -0.04 -27.35
CA LEU A 46 -0.79 -0.72 -28.63
C LEU A 46 -0.49 0.39 -29.63
N THR A 47 0.80 0.73 -29.81
CA THR A 47 1.25 1.44 -30.99
C THR A 47 0.85 0.55 -32.15
N GLN A 48 -0.22 0.92 -32.82
CA GLN A 48 -0.65 0.27 -34.04
C GLN A 48 0.49 0.50 -35.04
N ALA A 49 1.36 -0.50 -35.20
CA ALA A 49 2.45 -0.44 -36.16
C ALA A 49 1.79 -0.15 -37.52
N ALA A 50 2.15 0.98 -38.12
CA ALA A 50 1.76 1.25 -39.49
C ALA A 50 2.24 0.05 -40.32
N MET A 51 1.31 -0.61 -41.00
CA MET A 51 1.65 -1.70 -41.91
C MET A 51 2.60 -1.15 -42.96
N ALA A 52 3.77 -1.79 -43.13
CA ALA A 52 4.70 -1.47 -44.19
C ALA A 52 3.99 -1.47 -45.55
N ALA A 53 4.19 -0.42 -46.34
CA ALA A 53 3.63 -0.28 -47.67
C ALA A 53 4.51 -0.96 -48.73
N GLY A 54 3.88 -1.40 -49.82
CA GLY A 54 4.52 -2.14 -50.90
C GLY A 54 4.50 -3.66 -50.70
N PRO A 55 5.23 -4.42 -51.52
CA PRO A 55 5.32 -5.87 -51.40
C PRO A 55 6.12 -6.29 -50.16
N GLY A 56 5.97 -7.53 -49.68
CA GLY A 56 6.87 -8.06 -48.64
C GLY A 56 8.35 -8.02 -49.08
N PRO A 57 9.31 -7.87 -48.16
CA PRO A 57 10.73 -7.80 -48.52
C PRO A 57 11.21 -9.10 -49.20
N VAL A 58 12.26 -9.00 -50.02
CA VAL A 58 12.90 -10.17 -50.64
C VAL A 58 13.90 -10.73 -49.65
N ASN A 59 13.77 -12.02 -49.30
CA ASN A 59 14.65 -12.66 -48.33
C ASN A 59 15.96 -13.12 -49.00
N LEU A 60 17.05 -12.41 -48.73
CA LEU A 60 18.39 -12.71 -49.26
C LEU A 60 19.11 -13.83 -48.48
N ARG A 61 18.62 -14.19 -47.28
CA ARG A 61 19.21 -15.23 -46.42
C ARG A 61 20.73 -15.07 -46.28
N THR A 62 21.52 -16.11 -46.53
CA THR A 62 22.98 -16.04 -46.38
C THR A 62 23.65 -15.05 -47.34
N ALA A 63 23.02 -14.72 -48.48
CA ALA A 63 23.51 -13.68 -49.38
C ALA A 63 23.38 -12.27 -48.80
N ASP A 64 22.59 -12.07 -47.75
CA ASP A 64 22.38 -10.78 -47.10
C ASP A 64 23.65 -10.24 -46.42
N ASN A 65 24.56 -11.13 -46.01
CA ASN A 65 25.81 -10.76 -45.36
C ASN A 65 26.86 -10.19 -46.34
N PHE A 66 26.66 -10.37 -47.65
CA PHE A 66 27.64 -9.99 -48.66
C PHE A 66 27.32 -8.61 -49.25
N THR A 67 28.33 -7.73 -49.27
CA THR A 67 28.30 -6.52 -50.11
C THR A 67 28.49 -6.90 -51.57
N ILE A 68 29.42 -7.83 -51.83
CA ILE A 68 29.75 -8.30 -53.17
C ILE A 68 29.68 -9.81 -53.19
N LEU A 69 28.86 -10.36 -54.09
CA LEU A 69 28.82 -11.78 -54.38
C LEU A 69 28.80 -11.98 -55.89
N ALA A 70 29.85 -12.57 -56.46
CA ALA A 70 30.01 -12.71 -57.91
C ALA A 70 30.07 -14.17 -58.37
N GLY A 71 29.82 -14.43 -59.66
CA GLY A 71 29.89 -15.76 -60.26
C GLY A 71 31.20 -16.04 -61.01
N ALA A 72 31.69 -15.06 -61.76
CA ALA A 72 32.81 -15.24 -62.68
C ALA A 72 34.11 -14.55 -62.24
N ALA A 73 34.04 -13.30 -61.78
CA ALA A 73 35.22 -12.57 -61.31
C ALA A 73 34.80 -11.37 -60.45
N ILE A 74 35.73 -10.90 -59.62
CA ILE A 74 35.62 -9.61 -58.94
C ILE A 74 36.81 -8.79 -59.39
N THR A 75 36.57 -7.74 -60.15
CA THR A 75 37.64 -6.84 -60.62
C THR A 75 37.51 -5.50 -59.91
N SER A 76 38.59 -5.03 -59.28
CA SER A 76 38.60 -3.76 -58.56
C SER A 76 39.66 -2.78 -59.06
N GLY A 77 39.31 -1.50 -59.01
CA GLY A 77 40.23 -0.37 -58.91
C GLY A 77 40.34 0.12 -57.45
N PRO A 78 40.88 1.31 -57.19
CA PRO A 78 40.90 1.89 -55.84
C PRO A 78 39.46 2.04 -55.29
N GLY A 79 39.27 2.03 -53.98
CA GLY A 79 37.95 2.14 -53.34
C GLY A 79 37.83 1.27 -52.10
N THR A 80 36.83 1.56 -51.26
CA THR A 80 36.59 0.84 -50.00
C THR A 80 35.32 0.00 -50.10
N ILE A 81 35.37 -1.22 -49.58
CA ILE A 81 34.23 -2.13 -49.45
C ILE A 81 33.96 -2.35 -47.96
N ASN A 82 32.80 -1.92 -47.48
CA ASN A 82 32.36 -2.15 -46.11
C ASN A 82 31.35 -3.29 -46.07
N GLY A 83 31.82 -4.47 -45.67
CA GLY A 83 31.08 -5.74 -45.59
C GLY A 83 31.73 -6.87 -46.38
N ASP A 84 31.14 -8.06 -46.35
CA ASP A 84 31.78 -9.27 -46.87
C ASP A 84 31.80 -9.35 -48.39
N VAL A 85 32.81 -10.05 -48.91
CA VAL A 85 33.05 -10.27 -50.35
C VAL A 85 33.15 -11.76 -50.62
N GLY A 86 32.48 -12.24 -51.67
CA GLY A 86 32.50 -13.64 -52.04
C GLY A 86 32.54 -13.88 -53.55
N LEU A 87 33.33 -14.87 -53.98
CA LEU A 87 33.35 -15.35 -55.36
C LEU A 87 33.11 -16.86 -55.39
N SER A 88 32.07 -17.29 -56.09
CA SER A 88 31.77 -18.71 -56.31
C SER A 88 30.89 -18.89 -57.55
N PRO A 89 31.09 -19.95 -58.37
CA PRO A 89 31.97 -21.10 -58.12
C PRO A 89 33.40 -20.94 -58.66
N THR A 90 33.72 -19.81 -59.29
CA THR A 90 35.03 -19.60 -59.92
C THR A 90 36.15 -19.57 -58.89
N THR A 91 37.33 -20.08 -59.28
CA THR A 91 38.54 -20.10 -58.44
C THR A 91 38.89 -18.72 -57.91
N ALA A 92 39.45 -18.69 -56.69
CA ALA A 92 39.69 -17.46 -55.96
C ALA A 92 40.76 -16.56 -56.59
N SER A 93 41.54 -17.05 -57.57
CA SER A 93 42.50 -16.23 -58.32
C SER A 93 41.85 -15.11 -59.14
N PHE A 94 40.52 -15.14 -59.32
CA PHE A 94 39.74 -14.09 -59.96
C PHE A 94 39.14 -13.08 -58.97
N ILE A 95 39.54 -13.14 -57.68
CA ILE A 95 39.24 -12.13 -56.68
C ILE A 95 40.32 -11.04 -56.77
N GLY A 96 40.01 -9.97 -57.48
CA GLY A 96 40.88 -8.82 -57.71
C GLY A 96 40.74 -7.71 -56.67
N VAL A 97 40.42 -8.04 -55.41
CA VAL A 97 40.42 -7.10 -54.26
C VAL A 97 41.54 -7.45 -53.29
N THR A 98 41.95 -6.48 -52.49
CA THR A 98 42.95 -6.65 -51.41
C THR A 98 42.30 -6.56 -50.04
N ASP A 99 42.92 -7.17 -49.04
CA ASP A 99 42.49 -7.11 -47.63
C ASP A 99 42.33 -5.65 -47.14
N ALA A 100 43.24 -4.76 -47.54
CA ALA A 100 43.18 -3.34 -47.18
C ALA A 100 41.98 -2.58 -47.79
N GLN A 101 41.37 -3.10 -48.86
CA GLN A 101 40.18 -2.51 -49.47
C GLN A 101 38.89 -3.00 -48.82
N VAL A 102 38.92 -4.11 -48.08
CA VAL A 102 37.72 -4.78 -47.55
C VAL A 102 37.70 -4.65 -46.04
N ASN A 103 36.75 -3.85 -45.55
CA ASN A 103 36.38 -3.80 -44.15
C ASN A 103 35.28 -4.84 -43.88
N GLY A 104 35.69 -6.10 -43.83
CA GLY A 104 34.86 -7.30 -43.77
C GLY A 104 35.69 -8.54 -44.06
N THR A 105 35.05 -9.67 -44.35
CA THR A 105 35.73 -10.93 -44.68
C THR A 105 35.68 -11.21 -46.18
N ILE A 106 36.83 -11.58 -46.76
CA ILE A 106 36.92 -12.08 -48.13
C ILE A 106 36.76 -13.60 -48.10
N TYR A 107 35.65 -14.11 -48.61
CA TYR A 107 35.40 -15.54 -48.74
C TYR A 107 35.79 -16.06 -50.12
N ALA A 108 36.50 -17.18 -50.14
CA ALA A 108 37.04 -17.83 -51.32
C ALA A 108 36.66 -19.31 -51.36
N VAL A 109 36.53 -19.88 -52.58
CA VAL A 109 36.26 -21.32 -52.76
C VAL A 109 37.52 -22.19 -52.61
N ASP A 110 38.71 -21.60 -52.76
CA ASP A 110 40.01 -22.27 -52.68
C ASP A 110 41.09 -21.31 -52.16
N ALA A 111 42.31 -21.84 -51.95
CA ALA A 111 43.44 -21.09 -51.41
C ALA A 111 44.12 -20.13 -52.41
N GLY A 112 43.58 -19.98 -53.64
CA GLY A 112 44.15 -19.12 -54.68
C GLY A 112 43.82 -17.63 -54.55
N GLY A 113 43.11 -17.24 -53.49
CA GLY A 113 42.62 -15.88 -53.26
C GLY A 113 43.68 -14.91 -52.73
N PRO A 114 43.29 -13.64 -52.51
CA PRO A 114 44.17 -12.64 -51.91
C PRO A 114 44.54 -13.02 -50.47
N ALA A 115 45.64 -12.44 -49.97
CA ALA A 115 46.04 -12.62 -48.57
C ALA A 115 44.91 -12.18 -47.62
N GLY A 116 44.70 -12.94 -46.54
CA GLY A 116 43.60 -12.70 -45.59
C GLY A 116 42.27 -13.37 -45.98
N ALA A 117 42.12 -13.90 -47.20
CA ALA A 117 40.90 -14.58 -47.60
C ALA A 117 40.65 -15.88 -46.80
N VAL A 118 39.39 -16.06 -46.39
CA VAL A 118 38.88 -17.24 -45.70
C VAL A 118 38.37 -18.24 -46.74
N VAL A 119 38.89 -19.47 -46.71
CA VAL A 119 38.45 -20.54 -47.60
C VAL A 119 37.20 -21.21 -47.03
N ASP A 120 36.03 -20.89 -47.57
CA ASP A 120 34.75 -21.50 -47.19
C ASP A 120 33.83 -21.71 -48.42
N PRO A 121 34.11 -22.74 -49.24
CA PRO A 121 33.29 -23.05 -50.41
C PRO A 121 31.84 -23.46 -50.05
N ALA A 122 31.61 -23.95 -48.83
CA ALA A 122 30.28 -24.39 -48.40
C ALA A 122 29.37 -23.18 -48.18
N LEU A 123 29.82 -22.18 -47.40
CA LEU A 123 29.10 -20.92 -47.20
C LEU A 123 28.80 -20.24 -48.54
N LEU A 124 29.81 -20.14 -49.42
CA LEU A 124 29.64 -19.50 -50.72
C LEU A 124 28.63 -20.23 -51.62
N THR A 125 28.63 -21.57 -51.60
CA THR A 125 27.63 -22.35 -52.34
C THR A 125 26.21 -22.06 -51.84
N VAL A 126 26.01 -22.00 -50.53
CA VAL A 126 24.72 -21.65 -49.93
C VAL A 126 24.33 -20.22 -50.30
N ALA A 127 25.24 -19.25 -50.18
CA ALA A 127 25.00 -17.85 -50.53
C ALA A 127 24.60 -17.67 -52.00
N LYS A 128 25.24 -18.39 -52.94
CA LYS A 128 24.87 -18.34 -54.37
C LYS A 128 23.50 -18.97 -54.67
N ASN A 129 23.15 -20.03 -53.96
CA ASN A 129 21.83 -20.65 -54.07
C ASN A 129 20.73 -19.78 -53.48
N ASP A 130 21.00 -19.14 -52.33
CA ASP A 130 20.10 -18.17 -51.70
C ASP A 130 19.91 -16.93 -52.57
N LEU A 131 20.98 -16.39 -53.18
CA LEU A 131 20.89 -15.33 -54.18
C LEU A 131 20.01 -15.73 -55.37
N THR A 132 20.17 -16.94 -55.89
CA THR A 132 19.32 -17.45 -56.98
C THR A 132 17.86 -17.55 -56.54
N THR A 133 17.61 -17.98 -55.30
CA THR A 133 16.26 -18.07 -54.76
C THR A 133 15.62 -16.68 -54.60
N ALA A 134 16.35 -15.71 -54.05
CA ALA A 134 15.91 -14.34 -53.90
C ALA A 134 15.65 -13.64 -55.25
N TYR A 135 16.52 -13.85 -56.23
CA TYR A 135 16.33 -13.36 -57.59
C TYR A 135 15.03 -13.89 -58.22
N ASN A 136 14.80 -15.21 -58.10
CA ASN A 136 13.60 -15.84 -58.64
C ASN A 136 12.33 -15.40 -57.88
N ASP A 137 12.40 -15.22 -56.56
CA ASP A 137 11.30 -14.65 -55.75
C ASP A 137 10.93 -13.25 -56.24
N ALA A 138 11.93 -12.35 -56.34
CA ALA A 138 11.73 -10.98 -56.82
C ALA A 138 11.14 -10.96 -58.25
N ALA A 139 11.66 -11.80 -59.16
CA ALA A 139 11.18 -11.92 -60.54
C ALA A 139 9.75 -12.46 -60.65
N ALA A 140 9.33 -13.29 -59.68
CA ALA A 140 8.00 -13.93 -59.67
C ALA A 140 6.91 -13.08 -59.00
N ARG A 141 7.27 -11.98 -58.31
CA ARG A 141 6.28 -11.09 -57.66
C ARG A 141 5.27 -10.55 -58.67
N THR A 142 4.00 -10.52 -58.28
CA THR A 142 2.85 -10.09 -59.08
C THR A 142 1.68 -9.73 -58.16
N PRO A 143 0.74 -8.84 -58.56
CA PRO A 143 0.80 -7.97 -59.75
C PRO A 143 1.76 -6.80 -59.57
N ALA A 144 2.34 -6.30 -60.66
CA ALA A 144 3.12 -5.06 -60.64
C ALA A 144 2.19 -3.86 -60.46
N ASP A 145 2.56 -2.94 -59.56
CA ASP A 145 1.83 -1.68 -59.33
C ASP A 145 1.98 -0.74 -60.53
N MET A 146 3.13 -0.80 -61.21
CA MET A 146 3.38 -0.02 -62.42
C MET A 146 4.28 -0.78 -63.40
N VAL A 147 3.91 -0.74 -64.69
CA VAL A 147 4.69 -1.30 -65.81
C VAL A 147 5.29 -0.15 -66.62
N ASP A 148 6.58 -0.27 -66.94
CA ASP A 148 7.42 0.70 -67.64
C ASP A 148 7.25 2.14 -67.11
N PRO A 149 7.48 2.37 -65.80
CA PRO A 149 7.42 3.72 -65.23
C PRO A 149 8.36 4.67 -65.98
N GLY A 150 7.87 5.87 -66.28
CA GLY A 150 8.60 6.85 -67.09
C GLY A 150 8.95 6.36 -68.50
N ALA A 151 8.15 5.44 -69.07
CA ALA A 151 8.43 4.78 -70.34
C ALA A 151 9.81 4.10 -70.40
N GLY A 152 10.24 3.54 -69.27
CA GLY A 152 11.54 2.87 -69.12
C GLY A 152 12.63 3.74 -68.49
N ASN A 153 12.43 5.06 -68.35
CA ASN A 153 13.37 5.96 -67.66
C ASN A 153 12.71 6.64 -66.46
N ILE A 154 13.16 6.31 -65.26
CA ILE A 154 12.62 6.87 -64.00
C ILE A 154 13.38 8.09 -63.48
N GLY A 155 14.36 8.60 -64.23
CA GLY A 155 15.04 9.85 -63.87
C GLY A 155 14.05 11.00 -63.69
N GLY A 156 14.13 11.72 -62.57
CA GLY A 156 13.21 12.80 -62.20
C GLY A 156 11.90 12.33 -61.56
N SER A 157 11.68 11.03 -61.42
CA SER A 157 10.48 10.49 -60.77
C SER A 157 10.60 10.48 -59.24
N ASN A 158 9.47 10.56 -58.55
CA ASN A 158 9.34 10.26 -57.12
C ASN A 158 8.43 9.06 -56.94
N LEU A 159 8.98 7.93 -56.49
CA LEU A 159 8.29 6.65 -56.44
C LEU A 159 7.92 6.31 -54.99
N SER A 160 6.64 5.98 -54.78
CA SER A 160 6.13 5.41 -53.54
C SER A 160 6.55 3.93 -53.41
N PRO A 161 6.40 3.30 -52.24
CA PRO A 161 6.65 1.86 -52.07
C PRO A 161 5.80 1.04 -53.04
N GLY A 162 6.37 -0.01 -53.61
CA GLY A 162 5.67 -0.82 -54.63
C GLY A 162 6.55 -1.74 -55.47
N LEU A 163 5.88 -2.53 -56.30
CA LEU A 163 6.46 -3.41 -57.31
C LEU A 163 6.41 -2.75 -58.70
N TYR A 164 7.59 -2.46 -59.26
CA TYR A 164 7.76 -1.78 -60.54
C TYR A 164 8.36 -2.76 -61.56
N LYS A 165 7.74 -2.87 -62.73
CA LYS A 165 8.19 -3.77 -63.79
C LYS A 165 8.65 -3.00 -65.01
N PHE A 166 9.86 -3.28 -65.49
CA PHE A 166 10.38 -2.84 -66.78
C PHE A 166 10.40 -4.03 -67.74
N THR A 167 9.78 -3.88 -68.90
CA THR A 167 9.75 -4.93 -69.93
C THR A 167 11.05 -5.01 -70.73
N SER A 168 11.88 -3.96 -70.64
CA SER A 168 13.19 -3.85 -71.29
C SER A 168 14.22 -3.24 -70.32
N THR A 169 15.11 -2.37 -70.82
CA THR A 169 16.17 -1.73 -70.03
C THR A 169 15.55 -0.67 -69.13
N ALA A 170 15.90 -0.72 -67.84
CA ALA A 170 15.54 0.33 -66.89
C ALA A 170 16.64 1.41 -66.90
N PHE A 171 16.25 2.64 -67.18
CA PHE A 171 17.14 3.79 -67.17
C PHE A 171 16.88 4.68 -65.96
N ILE A 172 17.96 5.20 -65.37
CA ILE A 172 17.93 6.31 -64.42
C ILE A 172 18.87 7.37 -64.99
N THR A 173 18.36 8.19 -65.90
CA THR A 173 19.18 9.15 -66.65
C THR A 173 18.49 10.51 -66.78
N GLY A 174 19.29 11.57 -66.98
CA GLY A 174 18.81 12.94 -67.12
C GLY A 174 18.54 13.67 -65.79
N ALA A 175 18.01 12.97 -64.78
CA ALA A 175 17.77 13.51 -63.45
C ALA A 175 17.78 12.42 -62.37
N ASP A 176 17.96 12.83 -61.11
CA ASP A 176 17.92 11.96 -59.94
C ASP A 176 16.52 11.34 -59.76
N VAL A 177 16.46 10.13 -59.20
CA VAL A 177 15.20 9.49 -58.79
C VAL A 177 15.07 9.55 -57.28
N THR A 178 13.87 9.82 -56.78
CA THR A 178 13.56 9.81 -55.35
C THR A 178 12.66 8.64 -55.01
N LEU A 179 12.96 7.94 -53.91
CA LEU A 179 12.12 6.89 -53.33
C LEU A 179 11.62 7.41 -51.97
N THR A 180 10.31 7.62 -51.85
CA THR A 180 9.70 8.22 -50.65
C THR A 180 8.80 7.22 -49.95
N GLY A 181 9.13 6.86 -48.71
CA GLY A 181 8.30 6.01 -47.85
C GLY A 181 8.92 5.84 -46.46
N GLY A 182 8.28 5.06 -45.60
CA GLY A 182 8.70 4.77 -44.24
C GLY A 182 9.89 3.79 -44.14
N PRO A 183 10.40 3.54 -42.92
CA PRO A 183 11.59 2.71 -42.68
C PRO A 183 11.40 1.22 -42.96
N ASP A 184 10.17 0.75 -42.98
CA ASP A 184 9.81 -0.66 -43.22
C ASP A 184 9.20 -0.87 -44.62
N ASP A 185 8.98 0.21 -45.37
CA ASP A 185 8.41 0.16 -46.71
C ASP A 185 9.39 -0.44 -47.72
N VAL A 186 8.85 -1.08 -48.76
CA VAL A 186 9.62 -1.91 -49.71
C VAL A 186 9.42 -1.47 -51.15
N TRP A 187 10.52 -1.49 -51.91
CA TRP A 187 10.53 -1.32 -53.35
C TRP A 187 11.14 -2.54 -54.03
N ILE A 188 10.45 -3.09 -55.02
CA ILE A 188 10.99 -4.15 -55.88
C ILE A 188 10.92 -3.67 -57.32
N PHE A 189 12.07 -3.65 -57.99
CA PHE A 189 12.20 -3.33 -59.40
C PHE A 189 12.53 -4.61 -60.18
N GLN A 190 11.62 -5.06 -61.04
CA GLN A 190 11.82 -6.16 -61.98
C GLN A 190 12.27 -5.60 -63.33
N VAL A 191 13.49 -5.86 -63.75
CA VAL A 191 14.05 -5.32 -64.99
C VAL A 191 14.25 -6.45 -66.00
N GLY A 192 13.62 -6.32 -67.18
CA GLY A 192 13.65 -7.35 -68.22
C GLY A 192 15.01 -7.56 -68.87
N SER A 193 15.81 -6.49 -69.00
CA SER A 193 17.19 -6.54 -69.50
C SER A 193 18.15 -5.82 -68.56
N ASP A 194 18.77 -4.72 -69.00
CA ASP A 194 19.83 -4.03 -68.26
C ASP A 194 19.27 -2.96 -67.34
N LEU A 195 20.00 -2.67 -66.25
CA LEU A 195 19.84 -1.46 -65.46
C LEU A 195 20.96 -0.48 -65.81
N GLN A 196 20.61 0.74 -66.22
CA GLN A 196 21.59 1.77 -66.59
C GLN A 196 21.37 3.06 -65.81
N VAL A 197 22.35 3.43 -64.99
CA VAL A 197 22.36 4.67 -64.23
C VAL A 197 23.33 5.65 -64.86
N GLY A 198 22.85 6.86 -65.14
CA GLY A 198 23.64 7.90 -65.79
C GLY A 198 24.79 8.42 -64.93
N VAL A 199 25.69 9.18 -65.56
CA VAL A 199 26.80 9.86 -64.88
C VAL A 199 26.25 10.89 -63.88
N GLY A 200 26.75 10.84 -62.64
CA GLY A 200 26.38 11.77 -61.57
C GLY A 200 24.98 11.59 -60.99
N ILE A 201 24.21 10.62 -61.48
CA ILE A 201 22.82 10.39 -61.08
C ILE A 201 22.74 9.75 -59.69
N LYS A 202 21.75 10.17 -58.91
CA LYS A 202 21.51 9.69 -57.55
C LYS A 202 20.15 9.00 -57.42
N VAL A 203 20.14 7.93 -56.65
CA VAL A 203 18.94 7.36 -56.03
C VAL A 203 18.82 7.96 -54.64
N VAL A 204 17.83 8.82 -54.44
CA VAL A 204 17.62 9.58 -53.20
C VAL A 204 16.54 8.90 -52.36
N LEU A 205 16.80 8.70 -51.07
CA LEU A 205 15.82 8.15 -50.12
C LEU A 205 15.19 9.28 -49.31
N ALA A 206 13.87 9.25 -49.14
CA ALA A 206 13.11 10.22 -48.36
C ALA A 206 12.04 9.53 -47.51
N GLY A 207 11.53 10.21 -46.47
CA GLY A 207 10.45 9.72 -45.61
C GLY A 207 10.85 8.66 -44.58
N GLY A 208 12.12 8.26 -44.54
CA GLY A 208 12.62 7.17 -43.69
C GLY A 208 13.01 5.90 -44.45
N ALA A 209 12.76 5.85 -45.78
CA ALA A 209 13.12 4.74 -46.64
C ALA A 209 14.58 4.28 -46.44
N ARG A 210 14.79 2.97 -46.40
CA ARG A 210 16.10 2.34 -46.14
C ARG A 210 16.56 1.54 -47.35
N ALA A 211 17.85 1.64 -47.70
CA ALA A 211 18.44 0.92 -48.83
C ALA A 211 18.25 -0.62 -48.74
N LYS A 212 18.25 -1.20 -47.53
CA LYS A 212 18.02 -2.64 -47.33
C LYS A 212 16.66 -3.15 -47.83
N ASN A 213 15.65 -2.27 -47.96
CA ASN A 213 14.31 -2.64 -48.41
C ASN A 213 14.09 -2.36 -49.91
N ILE A 214 15.14 -2.01 -50.64
CA ILE A 214 15.08 -1.70 -52.07
C ILE A 214 15.80 -2.80 -52.84
N PHE A 215 15.06 -3.50 -53.70
CA PHE A 215 15.55 -4.66 -54.43
C PHE A 215 15.45 -4.44 -55.93
N TRP A 216 16.56 -4.66 -56.64
CA TRP A 216 16.64 -4.55 -58.09
C TRP A 216 16.95 -5.92 -58.67
N GLN A 217 15.95 -6.59 -59.23
CA GLN A 217 16.12 -7.81 -60.01
C GLN A 217 16.41 -7.41 -61.46
N VAL A 218 17.60 -7.75 -61.96
CA VAL A 218 18.07 -7.31 -63.28
C VAL A 218 18.29 -8.50 -64.20
N GLY A 219 17.53 -8.54 -65.30
CA GLY A 219 17.47 -9.66 -66.26
C GLY A 219 18.79 -9.96 -66.96
N THR A 220 19.63 -8.95 -67.18
CA THR A 220 20.98 -9.11 -67.72
C THR A 220 22.01 -8.43 -66.82
N SER A 221 22.46 -7.21 -67.14
CA SER A 221 23.57 -6.56 -66.43
C SER A 221 23.17 -5.19 -65.87
N ALA A 222 23.85 -4.77 -64.80
CA ALA A 222 23.69 -3.43 -64.24
C ALA A 222 24.94 -2.59 -64.49
N THR A 223 24.77 -1.33 -64.88
CA THR A 223 25.87 -0.36 -65.05
C THR A 223 25.56 0.92 -64.30
N LEU A 224 26.43 1.25 -63.34
CA LEU A 224 26.41 2.51 -62.61
C LEU A 224 27.39 3.49 -63.24
N GLY A 225 26.88 4.63 -63.74
CA GLY A 225 27.68 5.69 -64.36
C GLY A 225 28.69 6.30 -63.40
N THR A 226 29.69 7.01 -63.93
CA THR A 226 30.72 7.67 -63.11
C THR A 226 30.08 8.65 -62.13
N SER A 227 30.61 8.73 -60.91
CA SER A 227 30.11 9.62 -59.84
C SER A 227 28.63 9.45 -59.46
N SER A 228 28.00 8.33 -59.81
CA SER A 228 26.61 8.03 -59.41
C SER A 228 26.53 7.58 -57.95
N VAL A 229 25.38 7.79 -57.31
CA VAL A 229 25.10 7.34 -55.93
C VAL A 229 23.87 6.44 -55.96
N PHE A 230 24.06 5.16 -55.72
CA PHE A 230 23.00 4.16 -55.81
C PHE A 230 22.55 3.66 -54.43
N LYS A 231 21.28 3.29 -54.31
CA LYS A 231 20.67 2.74 -53.09
C LYS A 231 19.91 1.46 -53.41
N GLY A 232 20.19 0.40 -52.66
CA GLY A 232 19.49 -0.87 -52.79
C GLY A 232 20.36 -2.07 -53.18
N SER A 233 19.78 -3.25 -53.09
CA SER A 233 20.42 -4.51 -53.45
C SER A 233 20.18 -4.83 -54.92
N ILE A 234 21.25 -4.85 -55.72
CA ILE A 234 21.23 -5.27 -57.12
C ILE A 234 21.47 -6.77 -57.19
N MET A 235 20.49 -7.50 -57.72
CA MET A 235 20.56 -8.91 -58.06
C MET A 235 20.54 -9.03 -59.59
N ALA A 236 21.72 -9.08 -60.21
CA ALA A 236 21.85 -9.18 -61.66
C ALA A 236 22.09 -10.63 -62.10
N ASP A 237 21.47 -11.06 -63.20
CA ASP A 237 21.72 -12.38 -63.77
C ASP A 237 23.17 -12.50 -64.27
N GLN A 238 23.61 -11.48 -65.01
CA GLN A 238 24.94 -11.38 -65.60
C GLN A 238 25.84 -10.46 -64.75
N SER A 239 26.36 -9.36 -65.31
CA SER A 239 27.43 -8.57 -64.67
C SER A 239 26.91 -7.31 -63.99
N ILE A 240 27.69 -6.81 -63.02
CA ILE A 240 27.46 -5.50 -62.40
C ILE A 240 28.74 -4.68 -62.59
N THR A 241 28.61 -3.51 -63.21
CA THR A 241 29.73 -2.60 -63.47
C THR A 241 29.51 -1.27 -62.75
N MET A 242 30.45 -0.90 -61.90
CA MET A 242 30.51 0.37 -61.19
C MET A 242 31.65 1.21 -61.75
N ASN A 243 31.31 2.28 -62.47
CA ASN A 243 32.33 3.15 -63.06
C ASN A 243 32.97 4.06 -62.00
N ALA A 244 34.01 4.79 -62.40
CA ALA A 244 34.82 5.60 -61.49
C ALA A 244 34.02 6.56 -60.61
N SER A 245 34.37 6.57 -59.33
CA SER A 245 33.78 7.41 -58.28
C SER A 245 32.29 7.19 -58.05
N SER A 246 31.70 6.11 -58.57
CA SER A 246 30.34 5.71 -58.18
C SER A 246 30.34 5.17 -56.75
N SER A 247 29.18 5.19 -56.10
CA SER A 247 29.00 4.61 -54.76
C SER A 247 27.67 3.88 -54.66
N ILE A 248 27.64 2.84 -53.83
CA ILE A 248 26.41 2.10 -53.51
C ILE A 248 26.29 1.90 -51.99
N GLU A 249 25.12 2.26 -51.46
CA GLU A 249 24.66 1.73 -50.16
C GLU A 249 23.66 0.63 -50.46
N GLY A 250 24.08 -0.62 -50.28
CA GLY A 250 23.36 -1.77 -50.79
C GLY A 250 24.28 -2.96 -51.06
N ARG A 251 23.92 -3.74 -52.08
CA ARG A 251 24.62 -4.98 -52.44
C ARG A 251 24.78 -5.08 -53.95
N THR A 252 25.91 -5.62 -54.40
CA THR A 252 26.16 -5.97 -55.80
C THR A 252 26.29 -7.49 -55.92
N LEU A 253 25.16 -8.14 -56.22
CA LEU A 253 25.01 -9.59 -56.24
C LEU A 253 24.84 -10.06 -57.69
N ALA A 254 25.94 -10.49 -58.32
CA ALA A 254 25.94 -11.04 -59.67
C ALA A 254 25.80 -12.57 -59.61
N ARG A 255 24.75 -13.11 -60.25
CA ARG A 255 24.47 -14.55 -60.23
C ARG A 255 25.50 -15.35 -61.02
N ILE A 256 25.75 -14.97 -62.28
CA ILE A 256 26.57 -15.77 -63.20
C ILE A 256 27.89 -15.08 -63.51
N ALA A 257 27.87 -13.78 -63.80
CA ALA A 257 29.05 -13.09 -64.33
C ALA A 257 29.83 -12.32 -63.27
N ALA A 258 30.61 -11.34 -63.72
CA ALA A 258 31.55 -10.59 -62.89
C ALA A 258 30.92 -9.37 -62.23
N VAL A 259 31.48 -8.98 -61.09
CA VAL A 259 31.33 -7.63 -60.52
C VAL A 259 32.62 -6.86 -60.80
N THR A 260 32.49 -5.70 -61.44
CA THR A 260 33.63 -4.83 -61.77
C THR A 260 33.39 -3.47 -61.16
N PHE A 261 34.35 -2.95 -60.41
CA PHE A 261 34.29 -1.59 -59.89
C PHE A 261 35.63 -0.88 -60.07
N SER A 262 35.62 0.40 -60.45
CA SER A 262 36.83 1.11 -60.91
C SER A 262 37.01 2.45 -60.19
N GLY A 263 37.25 2.48 -58.88
CA GLY A 263 37.24 3.76 -58.13
C GLY A 263 35.97 3.97 -57.32
N ALA A 264 35.24 2.90 -56.96
CA ALA A 264 33.91 2.99 -56.37
C ALA A 264 33.88 2.51 -54.92
N ASP A 265 33.01 3.11 -54.11
CA ASP A 265 32.81 2.72 -52.71
C ASP A 265 31.52 1.90 -52.56
N CYS A 266 31.62 0.76 -51.88
CA CYS A 266 30.50 -0.12 -51.61
C CYS A 266 30.31 -0.25 -50.10
N SER A 267 29.09 -0.07 -49.62
CA SER A 267 28.75 -0.27 -48.21
C SER A 267 27.45 -1.02 -48.08
N LEU A 268 27.40 -2.01 -47.18
CA LEU A 268 26.13 -2.56 -46.75
C LEU A 268 25.24 -1.47 -46.14
N PRO A 269 23.91 -1.58 -46.27
CA PRO A 269 22.98 -0.74 -45.54
C PRO A 269 23.23 -0.85 -44.02
N PRO A 270 23.17 0.26 -43.27
CA PRO A 270 23.42 0.21 -41.84
C PRO A 270 22.30 -0.56 -41.11
N ASN A 271 22.73 -1.30 -40.10
CA ASN A 271 21.83 -1.92 -39.14
C ASN A 271 21.32 -0.86 -38.15
N VAL A 272 20.13 -1.08 -37.61
CA VAL A 272 19.58 -0.22 -36.57
C VAL A 272 19.26 -1.00 -35.31
N ILE A 273 19.53 -0.37 -34.18
CA ILE A 273 19.06 -0.82 -32.88
C ILE A 273 18.02 0.19 -32.42
N THR A 274 16.79 -0.26 -32.20
CA THR A 274 15.73 0.59 -31.65
C THR A 274 15.68 0.43 -30.14
N ALA A 275 16.11 1.46 -29.42
CA ALA A 275 16.14 1.49 -27.96
C ALA A 275 14.96 2.27 -27.39
N SER A 276 14.26 1.67 -26.43
CA SER A 276 13.15 2.33 -25.73
C SER A 276 13.19 2.06 -24.22
N ALA A 277 12.58 2.94 -23.46
CA ALA A 277 12.47 2.85 -22.00
C ALA A 277 11.04 3.19 -21.58
N SER A 278 10.52 2.48 -20.57
CA SER A 278 9.29 2.90 -19.89
C SER A 278 9.53 4.17 -19.06
N ALA A 279 8.46 4.70 -18.44
CA ALA A 279 8.61 5.71 -17.40
C ALA A 279 9.47 5.21 -16.23
N ASN A 280 9.98 6.13 -15.41
CA ASN A 280 10.79 5.90 -14.20
C ASN A 280 12.24 5.44 -14.44
N GLY A 281 12.76 5.73 -15.62
CA GLY A 281 14.17 5.51 -15.95
C GLY A 281 14.47 5.93 -17.38
N SER A 282 15.70 5.66 -17.81
CA SER A 282 16.18 6.00 -19.14
C SER A 282 17.12 4.92 -19.69
N ILE A 283 17.18 4.85 -21.02
CA ILE A 283 18.17 4.08 -21.76
C ILE A 283 18.97 5.05 -22.64
N THR A 284 20.29 4.94 -22.64
CA THR A 284 21.18 5.81 -23.43
C THR A 284 22.17 4.97 -24.23
N PRO A 285 22.28 5.15 -25.56
CA PRO A 285 21.42 6.01 -26.39
C PRO A 285 19.96 5.53 -26.47
N SER A 286 19.00 6.44 -26.67
CA SER A 286 17.57 6.14 -26.86
C SER A 286 17.14 6.32 -28.32
N GLY A 287 16.06 5.68 -28.74
CA GLY A 287 15.53 5.77 -30.09
C GLY A 287 16.29 4.89 -31.07
N THR A 288 16.24 5.24 -32.36
CA THR A 288 16.92 4.48 -33.41
C THR A 288 18.40 4.85 -33.49
N VAL A 289 19.26 3.88 -33.22
CA VAL A 289 20.72 4.01 -33.33
C VAL A 289 21.16 3.28 -34.60
N SER A 290 21.75 4.02 -35.54
CA SER A 290 22.28 3.44 -36.77
C SER A 290 23.75 3.06 -36.59
N LEU A 291 24.09 1.84 -36.96
CA LEU A 291 25.42 1.26 -36.84
C LEU A 291 25.89 0.77 -38.20
N ALA A 292 27.19 0.93 -38.46
CA ALA A 292 27.83 0.23 -39.56
C ALA A 292 27.70 -1.29 -39.36
N TYR A 293 27.75 -2.05 -40.45
CA TYR A 293 27.81 -3.51 -40.40
C TYR A 293 29.00 -3.98 -39.53
N HIS A 294 28.81 -5.02 -38.71
CA HIS A 294 29.74 -5.45 -37.66
C HIS A 294 30.03 -4.40 -36.56
N GLY A 295 29.21 -3.35 -36.48
CA GLY A 295 29.33 -2.33 -35.45
C GLY A 295 29.03 -2.87 -34.06
N ASN A 296 29.63 -2.24 -33.05
CA ASN A 296 29.35 -2.51 -31.63
C ASN A 296 28.63 -1.32 -31.02
N GLN A 297 27.70 -1.57 -30.10
CA GLN A 297 27.00 -0.52 -29.37
C GLN A 297 26.72 -0.93 -27.93
N ILE A 298 27.10 -0.06 -27.00
CA ILE A 298 26.75 -0.18 -25.59
C ILE A 298 25.56 0.70 -25.26
N PHE A 299 24.63 0.15 -24.49
CA PHE A 299 23.49 0.86 -23.90
C PHE A 299 23.67 0.90 -22.38
N THR A 300 23.48 2.08 -21.80
CA THR A 300 23.40 2.28 -20.36
C THR A 300 21.94 2.46 -19.97
N ILE A 301 21.49 1.68 -19.00
CA ILE A 301 20.13 1.66 -18.46
C ILE A 301 20.21 2.22 -17.04
N THR A 302 19.59 3.38 -16.85
CA THR A 302 19.67 4.12 -15.58
C THR A 302 18.26 4.29 -15.02
N PRO A 303 17.91 3.62 -13.91
CA PRO A 303 16.65 3.90 -13.22
C PRO A 303 16.68 5.30 -12.63
N ASP A 304 15.51 5.94 -12.55
CA ASP A 304 15.37 7.19 -11.81
C ASP A 304 15.54 6.95 -10.30
N VAL A 305 15.73 8.03 -9.54
CA VAL A 305 15.85 7.95 -8.08
C VAL A 305 14.60 7.27 -7.48
N ASN A 306 14.81 6.34 -6.55
CA ASN A 306 13.77 5.52 -5.90
C ASN A 306 12.99 4.60 -6.86
N CYS A 307 13.63 4.22 -7.96
CA CYS A 307 13.11 3.26 -8.93
C CYS A 307 14.17 2.19 -9.18
N HIS A 308 13.74 1.05 -9.72
CA HIS A 308 14.63 -0.04 -10.12
C HIS A 308 14.29 -0.54 -11.52
N VAL A 309 15.28 -1.17 -12.16
CA VAL A 309 15.08 -1.90 -13.41
C VAL A 309 14.28 -3.16 -13.10
N VAL A 310 13.11 -3.30 -13.70
CA VAL A 310 12.30 -4.52 -13.63
C VAL A 310 12.90 -5.56 -14.56
N ASP A 311 13.13 -5.18 -15.82
CA ASP A 311 13.68 -6.05 -16.84
C ASP A 311 14.21 -5.25 -18.03
N VAL A 312 15.14 -5.85 -18.78
CA VAL A 312 15.56 -5.39 -20.10
C VAL A 312 15.29 -6.51 -21.10
N LEU A 313 14.57 -6.19 -22.17
CA LEU A 313 14.27 -7.11 -23.26
C LEU A 313 15.16 -6.79 -24.46
N VAL A 314 15.83 -7.79 -25.01
CA VAL A 314 16.56 -7.73 -26.29
C VAL A 314 15.84 -8.63 -27.29
N ASP A 315 15.36 -8.05 -28.40
CA ASP A 315 14.55 -8.75 -29.40
C ASP A 315 13.35 -9.51 -28.81
N GLY A 316 12.73 -8.90 -27.81
CA GLY A 316 11.61 -9.47 -27.06
C GLY A 316 11.99 -10.52 -26.02
N SER A 317 13.25 -10.90 -25.90
CA SER A 317 13.75 -11.86 -24.91
C SER A 317 14.38 -11.17 -23.71
N SER A 318 14.02 -11.58 -22.50
CA SER A 318 14.57 -11.00 -21.27
C SER A 318 16.06 -11.31 -21.10
N VAL A 319 16.83 -10.28 -20.78
CA VAL A 319 18.21 -10.37 -20.31
C VAL A 319 18.35 -10.02 -18.83
N GLY A 320 17.23 -9.83 -18.13
CA GLY A 320 17.14 -9.51 -16.71
C GLY A 320 17.29 -8.02 -16.40
N ALA A 321 17.25 -7.70 -15.10
CA ALA A 321 17.42 -6.35 -14.56
C ALA A 321 18.88 -5.88 -14.62
N VAL A 322 19.40 -5.65 -15.82
CA VAL A 322 20.77 -5.15 -16.06
C VAL A 322 20.79 -3.64 -16.22
N THR A 323 21.89 -3.01 -15.81
CA THR A 323 22.13 -1.56 -15.98
C THR A 323 22.96 -1.22 -17.23
N THR A 324 23.48 -2.24 -17.91
CA THR A 324 24.22 -2.08 -19.17
C THR A 324 23.98 -3.28 -20.07
N HIS A 325 23.90 -3.05 -21.38
CA HIS A 325 23.89 -4.11 -22.38
C HIS A 325 24.76 -3.72 -23.58
N THR A 326 25.53 -4.66 -24.13
CA THR A 326 26.39 -4.40 -25.28
C THR A 326 26.01 -5.33 -26.42
N PHE A 327 25.64 -4.76 -27.55
CA PHE A 327 25.61 -5.47 -28.82
C PHE A 327 27.00 -5.46 -29.43
N THR A 328 27.47 -6.63 -29.83
CA THR A 328 28.73 -6.81 -30.53
C THR A 328 28.47 -7.43 -31.89
N ASP A 329 29.25 -7.03 -32.88
CA ASP A 329 29.25 -7.65 -34.19
C ASP A 329 27.85 -7.65 -34.85
N VAL A 330 27.22 -6.48 -34.87
CA VAL A 330 25.82 -6.34 -35.28
C VAL A 330 25.67 -6.54 -36.79
N THR A 331 25.05 -7.65 -37.17
CA THR A 331 24.80 -8.03 -38.57
C THR A 331 23.33 -7.89 -38.99
N THR A 332 22.41 -7.75 -38.04
CA THR A 332 20.98 -7.51 -38.29
C THR A 332 20.44 -6.36 -37.44
N ASP A 333 19.23 -5.90 -37.74
CA ASP A 333 18.53 -4.96 -36.86
C ASP A 333 18.14 -5.62 -35.53
N HIS A 334 18.15 -4.84 -34.45
CA HIS A 334 17.76 -5.30 -33.11
C HIS A 334 16.84 -4.31 -32.41
N THR A 335 16.20 -4.78 -31.34
CA THR A 335 15.43 -3.96 -30.40
C THR A 335 15.94 -4.15 -28.99
N ILE A 336 15.94 -3.09 -28.20
CA ILE A 336 16.21 -3.14 -26.76
C ILE A 336 15.20 -2.28 -26.00
N THR A 337 14.53 -2.86 -25.02
CA THR A 337 13.48 -2.19 -24.25
C THR A 337 13.73 -2.36 -22.76
N ALA A 338 13.93 -1.24 -22.05
CA ALA A 338 14.09 -1.23 -20.60
C ALA A 338 12.77 -0.91 -19.90
N THR A 339 12.41 -1.70 -18.89
CA THR A 339 11.22 -1.49 -18.06
C THR A 339 11.64 -1.19 -16.63
N PHE A 340 11.01 -0.20 -16.03
CA PHE A 340 11.31 0.28 -14.67
C PHE A 340 10.04 0.31 -13.82
N ALA A 341 10.22 0.19 -12.51
CA ALA A 341 9.18 0.37 -11.52
C ALA A 341 9.68 1.26 -10.38
N ILE A 342 8.77 2.01 -9.78
CA ILE A 342 9.05 2.70 -8.53
C ILE A 342 9.26 1.67 -7.42
N ASP A 343 10.19 1.94 -6.51
CA ASP A 343 10.42 1.08 -5.35
C ASP A 343 9.17 1.02 -4.48
N THR A 344 8.96 -0.12 -3.83
CA THR A 344 7.78 -0.35 -2.98
C THR A 344 8.22 -0.79 -1.59
N PHE A 345 7.44 -0.42 -0.59
CA PHE A 345 7.66 -0.77 0.81
C PHE A 345 6.43 -1.45 1.41
N THR A 346 6.69 -2.31 2.38
CA THR A 346 5.67 -3.07 3.11
C THR A 346 5.42 -2.45 4.48
N LEU A 347 4.15 -2.19 4.78
CA LEU A 347 3.70 -1.71 6.09
C LEU A 347 2.94 -2.83 6.77
N THR A 348 3.48 -3.32 7.88
CA THR A 348 2.93 -4.41 8.67
C THR A 348 2.43 -3.87 10.00
N TYR A 349 1.11 -3.97 10.20
CA TYR A 349 0.45 -3.61 11.45
C TYR A 349 -0.02 -4.88 12.15
N THR A 350 0.43 -5.06 13.39
CA THR A 350 0.09 -6.23 14.20
C THR A 350 -0.68 -5.77 15.45
N ALA A 351 -1.75 -6.49 15.80
CA ALA A 351 -2.37 -6.33 17.10
C ALA A 351 -1.65 -7.23 18.10
N GLY A 352 -1.28 -6.69 19.26
CA GLY A 352 -0.92 -7.50 20.42
C GLY A 352 -2.14 -8.27 20.96
N PRO A 353 -1.95 -9.02 22.06
CA PRO A 353 -3.06 -9.66 22.76
C PRO A 353 -4.19 -8.67 23.08
N ASP A 354 -5.41 -9.18 23.15
CA ASP A 354 -6.59 -8.44 23.60
C ASP A 354 -7.00 -7.26 22.72
N GLY A 355 -6.59 -7.25 21.45
CA GLY A 355 -7.13 -6.33 20.45
C GLY A 355 -7.05 -6.87 19.03
N SER A 356 -7.42 -6.03 18.07
CA SER A 356 -7.42 -6.34 16.64
C SER A 356 -7.03 -5.13 15.80
N ILE A 357 -6.62 -5.36 14.56
CA ILE A 357 -6.40 -4.29 13.58
C ILE A 357 -7.59 -4.24 12.62
N VAL A 358 -8.21 -3.07 12.51
CA VAL A 358 -9.21 -2.78 11.50
C VAL A 358 -8.54 -2.00 10.36
N GLY A 359 -8.63 -2.53 9.14
CA GLY A 359 -7.95 -1.99 7.96
C GLY A 359 -7.16 -3.07 7.21
N THR A 360 -6.45 -2.69 6.15
CA THR A 360 -5.60 -3.62 5.39
C THR A 360 -4.22 -3.72 6.06
N SER A 361 -3.78 -4.94 6.33
CA SER A 361 -2.42 -5.26 6.81
C SER A 361 -2.04 -6.68 6.34
N PRO A 362 -0.85 -6.89 5.76
CA PRO A 362 0.12 -5.86 5.37
C PRO A 362 -0.37 -4.98 4.21
N GLN A 363 0.22 -3.80 4.05
CA GLN A 363 0.03 -2.91 2.90
C GLN A 363 1.32 -2.81 2.08
N THR A 364 1.21 -2.67 0.77
CA THR A 364 2.34 -2.34 -0.11
C THR A 364 2.10 -0.97 -0.72
N VAL A 365 3.06 -0.06 -0.56
CA VAL A 365 2.98 1.31 -1.09
C VAL A 365 4.21 1.64 -1.90
N ASN A 366 4.06 2.53 -2.88
CA ASN A 366 5.20 3.08 -3.61
C ASN A 366 6.06 3.97 -2.70
N HIS A 367 7.35 4.11 -3.00
CA HIS A 367 8.26 5.01 -2.31
C HIS A 367 7.67 6.44 -2.26
N GLY A 368 7.63 7.02 -1.07
CA GLY A 368 7.09 8.36 -0.81
C GLY A 368 5.57 8.44 -0.76
N ALA A 369 4.84 7.35 -1.03
CA ALA A 369 3.39 7.31 -0.87
C ALA A 369 3.00 7.10 0.61
N SER A 370 1.72 7.34 0.91
CA SER A 370 1.14 7.07 2.23
C SER A 370 0.41 5.73 2.23
N GLY A 371 0.45 5.04 3.36
CA GLY A 371 -0.43 3.91 3.65
C GLY A 371 -1.90 4.31 3.75
N ALA A 372 -2.77 3.32 3.74
CA ALA A 372 -4.18 3.48 4.10
C ALA A 372 -4.33 3.48 5.63
N LEU A 373 -5.36 4.18 6.13
CA LEU A 373 -5.69 4.24 7.56
C LEU A 373 -5.92 2.83 8.13
N VAL A 374 -5.27 2.55 9.27
CA VAL A 374 -5.58 1.41 10.14
C VAL A 374 -5.96 1.89 11.53
N THR A 375 -6.78 1.12 12.23
CA THR A 375 -7.19 1.42 13.61
C THR A 375 -7.01 0.19 14.48
N ALA A 376 -6.18 0.33 15.52
CA ALA A 376 -6.08 -0.64 16.60
C ALA A 376 -7.36 -0.58 17.45
N THR A 377 -8.14 -1.66 17.45
CA THR A 377 -9.41 -1.74 18.17
C THR A 377 -9.22 -2.68 19.37
N PRO A 378 -9.31 -2.16 20.60
CA PRO A 378 -9.28 -3.00 21.80
C PRO A 378 -10.43 -3.99 21.83
N SER A 379 -10.21 -5.15 22.44
CA SER A 379 -11.30 -6.07 22.79
C SER A 379 -12.18 -5.45 23.87
N ALA A 380 -13.32 -6.08 24.17
CA ALA A 380 -14.16 -5.65 25.27
C ALA A 380 -13.34 -5.56 26.58
N ASN A 381 -13.59 -4.50 27.35
CA ASN A 381 -12.97 -4.24 28.66
C ASN A 381 -11.46 -3.99 28.61
N HIS A 382 -10.94 -3.60 27.45
CA HIS A 382 -9.54 -3.20 27.26
C HIS A 382 -9.51 -1.81 26.62
N HIS A 383 -8.40 -1.11 26.81
CA HIS A 383 -8.09 0.13 26.10
C HIS A 383 -6.78 0.02 25.33
N PHE A 384 -6.66 0.83 24.29
CA PHE A 384 -5.42 0.96 23.53
C PHE A 384 -4.41 1.76 24.36
N VAL A 385 -3.19 1.25 24.48
CA VAL A 385 -2.10 1.90 25.20
C VAL A 385 -1.23 2.69 24.23
N LYS A 386 -0.58 2.01 23.29
CA LYS A 386 0.33 2.60 22.30
C LYS A 386 0.72 1.61 21.20
N TRP A 387 1.27 2.13 20.11
CA TRP A 387 2.07 1.34 19.17
C TRP A 387 3.51 1.14 19.67
N SER A 388 4.22 0.16 19.11
CA SER A 388 5.60 -0.17 19.49
C SER A 388 6.63 0.93 19.23
N ASP A 389 6.27 1.94 18.43
CA ASP A 389 7.03 3.16 18.16
C ASP A 389 6.50 4.38 18.95
N ASP A 390 5.83 4.12 20.07
CA ASP A 390 5.33 5.11 21.04
C ASP A 390 4.21 6.04 20.53
N VAL A 391 3.60 5.74 19.38
CA VAL A 391 2.39 6.45 18.93
C VAL A 391 1.20 6.10 19.83
N MET A 392 0.60 7.13 20.45
CA MET A 392 -0.49 6.99 21.43
C MET A 392 -1.89 7.05 20.82
N THR A 393 -2.02 7.24 19.51
CA THR A 393 -3.31 7.23 18.81
C THR A 393 -3.57 5.85 18.20
N ALA A 394 -4.75 5.29 18.52
CA ALA A 394 -5.16 3.98 18.02
C ALA A 394 -5.34 3.97 16.48
N ALA A 395 -5.83 5.07 15.92
CA ALA A 395 -5.87 5.32 14.49
C ALA A 395 -4.49 5.77 13.98
N ARG A 396 -4.04 5.19 12.87
CA ARG A 396 -2.70 5.39 12.32
C ARG A 396 -2.70 5.39 10.78
N THR A 397 -1.98 6.33 10.21
CA THR A 397 -1.61 6.38 8.79
C THR A 397 -0.14 6.77 8.70
N ASP A 398 0.69 5.95 8.04
CA ASP A 398 2.09 6.28 7.79
C ASP A 398 2.21 6.98 6.44
N ALA A 399 2.75 8.20 6.43
CA ALA A 399 2.89 9.03 5.24
C ALA A 399 4.36 9.12 4.80
N ASN A 400 4.58 9.39 3.52
CA ASN A 400 5.92 9.54 2.93
C ASN A 400 6.84 8.34 3.23
N VAL A 401 6.34 7.13 2.95
CA VAL A 401 7.03 5.89 3.32
C VAL A 401 8.28 5.70 2.47
N VAL A 402 9.45 5.63 3.12
CA VAL A 402 10.77 5.46 2.48
C VAL A 402 11.51 4.18 2.91
N ALA A 403 10.87 3.37 3.75
CA ALA A 403 11.37 2.10 4.24
C ALA A 403 10.18 1.23 4.70
N ASP A 404 10.41 -0.07 4.84
CA ASP A 404 9.44 -0.98 5.46
C ASP A 404 9.14 -0.54 6.90
N ILE A 405 7.87 -0.64 7.29
CA ILE A 405 7.40 -0.31 8.63
C ILE A 405 6.75 -1.55 9.22
N ALA A 406 7.13 -1.92 10.44
CA ALA A 406 6.50 -3.01 11.19
C ALA A 406 6.26 -2.58 12.63
N VAL A 407 4.99 -2.50 13.03
CA VAL A 407 4.59 -1.97 14.34
C VAL A 407 3.49 -2.81 14.98
N THR A 408 3.52 -2.90 16.31
CA THR A 408 2.56 -3.68 17.10
C THR A 408 1.77 -2.78 18.05
N ALA A 409 0.44 -2.89 18.04
CA ALA A 409 -0.45 -2.22 18.98
C ALA A 409 -0.47 -2.97 20.32
N THR A 410 -0.34 -2.23 21.42
CA THR A 410 -0.42 -2.75 22.79
C THR A 410 -1.73 -2.33 23.43
N PHE A 411 -2.39 -3.27 24.09
CA PHE A 411 -3.64 -3.08 24.81
C PHE A 411 -3.45 -3.43 26.28
N ALA A 412 -4.25 -2.84 27.16
CA ALA A 412 -4.30 -3.17 28.57
C ALA A 412 -5.75 -3.33 29.00
N ILE A 413 -5.98 -4.24 29.96
CA ILE A 413 -7.29 -4.39 30.59
C ILE A 413 -7.65 -3.10 31.33
N ASP A 414 -8.92 -2.72 31.28
CA ASP A 414 -9.41 -1.57 32.03
C ASP A 414 -9.29 -1.83 33.53
N THR A 415 -8.90 -0.82 34.30
CA THR A 415 -8.75 -0.91 35.77
C THR A 415 -9.67 0.07 36.46
N PHE A 416 -10.23 -0.33 37.61
CA PHE A 416 -11.08 0.50 38.46
C PHE A 416 -10.47 0.75 39.83
N THR A 417 -10.81 1.89 40.41
CA THR A 417 -10.34 2.31 41.73
C THR A 417 -11.45 2.14 42.77
N LEU A 418 -11.14 1.41 43.85
CA LEU A 418 -12.03 1.23 44.99
C LEU A 418 -11.49 2.03 46.17
N THR A 419 -12.26 3.03 46.62
CA THR A 419 -11.91 3.94 47.70
C THR A 419 -12.80 3.69 48.90
N TYR A 420 -12.17 3.27 50.00
CA TYR A 420 -12.85 3.04 51.28
C TYR A 420 -12.43 4.10 52.27
N THR A 421 -13.42 4.80 52.82
CA THR A 421 -13.19 5.90 53.77
C THR A 421 -13.82 5.56 55.12
N ALA A 422 -13.12 5.80 56.22
CA ALA A 422 -13.75 5.77 57.55
C ALA A 422 -14.40 7.13 57.82
N GLY A 423 -15.66 7.12 58.25
CA GLY A 423 -16.26 8.28 58.90
C GLY A 423 -15.58 8.58 60.25
N PRO A 424 -16.01 9.64 60.93
CA PRO A 424 -15.53 9.94 62.29
C PRO A 424 -15.67 8.74 63.22
N ASP A 425 -14.77 8.65 64.20
CA ASP A 425 -14.82 7.65 65.27
C ASP A 425 -14.66 6.18 64.81
N GLY A 426 -14.01 5.95 63.67
CA GLY A 426 -13.53 4.62 63.28
C GLY A 426 -12.33 4.66 62.33
N SER A 427 -11.95 3.50 61.83
CA SER A 427 -10.81 3.32 60.92
C SER A 427 -11.09 2.24 59.89
N ILE A 428 -10.37 2.27 58.76
CA ILE A 428 -10.39 1.20 57.76
C ILE A 428 -9.14 0.34 57.92
N GLY A 429 -9.32 -0.96 58.13
CA GLY A 429 -8.28 -1.97 57.99
C GLY A 429 -8.28 -2.58 56.58
N GLY A 430 -7.09 -2.78 56.01
CA GLY A 430 -6.90 -3.27 54.62
C GLY A 430 -6.28 -2.21 53.71
N THR A 431 -6.18 -2.51 52.42
CA THR A 431 -5.65 -1.57 51.40
C THR A 431 -6.76 -0.64 50.91
N SER A 432 -6.52 0.67 50.94
CA SER A 432 -7.39 1.69 50.36
C SER A 432 -6.54 2.92 49.93
N PRO A 433 -6.69 3.43 48.69
CA PRO A 433 -7.50 2.87 47.60
C PRO A 433 -6.92 1.56 47.04
N GLN A 434 -7.76 0.76 46.38
CA GLN A 434 -7.35 -0.44 45.63
C GLN A 434 -7.51 -0.17 44.12
N THR A 435 -6.62 -0.73 43.30
CA THR A 435 -6.77 -0.76 41.84
C THR A 435 -6.98 -2.22 41.43
N VAL A 436 -8.08 -2.51 40.74
CA VAL A 436 -8.44 -3.86 40.30
C VAL A 436 -8.68 -3.86 38.80
N ASN A 437 -8.39 -4.98 38.12
CA ASN A 437 -8.79 -5.12 36.72
C ASN A 437 -10.32 -5.24 36.62
N HIS A 438 -10.87 -4.89 35.46
CA HIS A 438 -12.27 -5.08 35.16
C HIS A 438 -12.71 -6.53 35.43
N ALA A 439 -13.84 -6.69 36.13
CA ALA A 439 -14.41 -7.98 36.55
C ALA A 439 -13.65 -8.71 37.66
N GLU A 440 -12.51 -8.21 38.12
CA GLU A 440 -11.84 -8.77 39.29
C GLU A 440 -12.50 -8.28 40.59
N SER A 441 -12.14 -8.94 41.69
CA SER A 441 -12.61 -8.58 43.03
C SER A 441 -11.52 -7.78 43.75
N GLY A 442 -11.95 -6.82 44.57
CA GLY A 442 -11.07 -6.18 45.53
C GLY A 442 -10.59 -7.15 46.61
N THR A 443 -9.73 -6.65 47.49
CA THR A 443 -9.31 -7.34 48.70
C THR A 443 -10.18 -6.91 49.89
N LEU A 444 -10.30 -7.80 50.88
CA LEU A 444 -11.11 -7.56 52.08
C LEU A 444 -10.70 -6.26 52.78
N VAL A 445 -11.69 -5.41 53.08
CA VAL A 445 -11.55 -4.27 53.99
C VAL A 445 -12.49 -4.42 55.18
N THR A 446 -12.08 -3.90 56.34
CA THR A 446 -12.88 -3.95 57.56
C THR A 446 -12.94 -2.58 58.21
N ALA A 447 -14.16 -2.05 58.36
CA ALA A 447 -14.43 -0.87 59.16
C ALA A 447 -14.38 -1.23 60.65
N THR A 448 -13.39 -0.72 61.36
CA THR A 448 -13.22 -0.97 62.80
C THR A 448 -13.66 0.27 63.57
N PRO A 449 -14.74 0.18 64.38
CA PRO A 449 -15.15 1.27 65.25
C PRO A 449 -14.05 1.61 66.26
N SER A 450 -13.98 2.87 66.66
CA SER A 450 -13.19 3.27 67.83
C SER A 450 -13.80 2.67 69.10
N ALA A 451 -13.04 2.68 70.20
CA ALA A 451 -13.56 2.19 71.47
C ALA A 451 -14.87 2.92 71.85
N ASN A 452 -15.87 2.16 72.30
CA ASN A 452 -17.21 2.62 72.69
C ASN A 452 -18.12 3.10 71.54
N TYR A 453 -17.78 2.73 70.31
CA TYR A 453 -18.61 2.91 69.14
C TYR A 453 -18.90 1.56 68.50
N HIS A 454 -20.00 1.47 67.75
CA HIS A 454 -20.30 0.35 66.88
C HIS A 454 -20.41 0.82 65.42
N PHE A 455 -20.16 -0.12 64.52
CA PHE A 455 -20.37 0.09 63.09
C PHE A 455 -21.87 0.10 62.80
N VAL A 456 -22.33 1.10 62.05
CA VAL A 456 -23.74 1.23 61.67
C VAL A 456 -23.96 0.66 60.28
N LYS A 457 -23.29 1.25 59.28
CA LYS A 457 -23.40 0.87 57.86
C LYS A 457 -22.35 1.57 57.01
N TRP A 458 -22.14 1.09 55.81
CA TRP A 458 -21.50 1.83 54.73
C TRP A 458 -22.49 2.78 54.05
N SER A 459 -21.98 3.75 53.29
CA SER A 459 -22.80 4.75 52.57
C SER A 459 -23.71 4.16 51.48
N ASP A 460 -23.46 2.92 51.06
CA ASP A 460 -24.28 2.12 50.15
C ASP A 460 -25.19 1.10 50.91
N ASP A 461 -25.47 1.38 52.18
CA ASP A 461 -26.37 0.62 53.06
C ASP A 461 -25.92 -0.80 53.43
N VAL A 462 -24.67 -1.18 53.13
CA VAL A 462 -24.10 -2.45 53.61
C VAL A 462 -23.90 -2.41 55.13
N MET A 463 -24.56 -3.32 55.85
CA MET A 463 -24.57 -3.39 57.33
C MET A 463 -23.45 -4.27 57.92
N THR A 464 -22.61 -4.88 57.10
CA THR A 464 -21.45 -5.64 57.55
C THR A 464 -20.20 -4.76 57.55
N ALA A 465 -19.52 -4.70 58.70
CA ALA A 465 -18.29 -3.93 58.87
C ALA A 465 -17.15 -4.39 57.94
N ALA A 466 -17.09 -5.70 57.68
CA ALA A 466 -16.21 -6.30 56.69
C ALA A 466 -16.90 -6.36 55.32
N ARG A 467 -16.19 -6.00 54.24
CA ARG A 467 -16.68 -6.10 52.86
C ARG A 467 -15.55 -6.42 51.87
N THR A 468 -15.94 -7.10 50.80
CA THR A 468 -15.14 -7.30 49.59
C THR A 468 -16.04 -6.99 48.41
N ASP A 469 -15.63 -6.10 47.52
CA ASP A 469 -16.38 -5.78 46.31
C ASP A 469 -15.93 -6.69 45.18
N ALA A 470 -16.81 -7.59 44.75
CA ALA A 470 -16.54 -8.57 43.71
C ALA A 470 -17.09 -8.11 42.35
N ASN A 471 -16.48 -8.59 41.27
CA ASN A 471 -16.88 -8.30 39.89
C ASN A 471 -16.99 -6.79 39.63
N VAL A 472 -15.90 -6.06 39.86
CA VAL A 472 -15.90 -4.59 39.79
C VAL A 472 -15.99 -4.13 38.33
N MET A 473 -17.05 -3.38 38.03
CA MET A 473 -17.37 -2.84 36.69
C MET A 473 -17.23 -1.31 36.61
N ALA A 474 -16.97 -0.64 37.73
CA ALA A 474 -16.85 0.80 37.84
C ALA A 474 -16.08 1.16 39.13
N ASP A 475 -15.61 2.39 39.23
CA ASP A 475 -15.03 2.90 40.47
C ASP A 475 -16.06 2.87 41.61
N ILE A 476 -15.63 2.42 42.78
CA ILE A 476 -16.45 2.35 43.99
C ILE A 476 -15.87 3.31 45.01
N ALA A 477 -16.69 4.16 45.60
CA ALA A 477 -16.29 5.02 46.71
C ALA A 477 -17.35 4.93 47.83
N VAL A 478 -16.97 4.38 48.98
CA VAL A 478 -17.89 4.16 50.10
C VAL A 478 -17.29 4.60 51.43
N THR A 479 -18.16 5.11 52.32
CA THR A 479 -17.76 5.61 53.63
C THR A 479 -18.45 4.83 54.75
N ALA A 480 -17.67 4.33 55.72
CA ALA A 480 -18.16 3.65 56.91
C ALA A 480 -18.72 4.67 57.91
N THR A 481 -19.92 4.41 58.44
CA THR A 481 -20.57 5.23 59.48
C THR A 481 -20.54 4.49 60.80
N PHE A 482 -20.15 5.19 61.86
CA PHE A 482 -20.09 4.69 63.23
C PHE A 482 -21.02 5.49 64.13
N ALA A 483 -21.54 4.86 65.18
CA ALA A 483 -22.34 5.52 66.21
C ALA A 483 -21.81 5.12 67.58
N ILE A 484 -21.87 6.05 68.53
CA ILE A 484 -21.52 5.78 69.92
C ILE A 484 -22.47 4.72 70.48
N ASP A 485 -21.95 3.82 71.31
CA ASP A 485 -22.77 2.82 71.99
C ASP A 485 -23.77 3.51 72.91
N THR A 486 -24.96 2.92 73.05
CA THR A 486 -26.02 3.43 73.92
C THR A 486 -26.47 2.37 74.90
N PHE A 487 -26.83 2.78 76.11
CA PHE A 487 -27.29 1.92 77.19
C PHE A 487 -28.67 2.31 77.65
N THR A 488 -29.43 1.32 78.08
CA THR A 488 -30.79 1.47 78.57
C THR A 488 -30.82 1.43 80.10
N LEU A 489 -31.37 2.46 80.73
CA LEU A 489 -31.59 2.53 82.17
C LEU A 489 -33.06 2.36 82.47
N THR A 490 -33.40 1.29 83.18
CA THR A 490 -34.77 0.92 83.55
C THR A 490 -34.95 1.05 85.06
N TYR A 491 -35.86 1.93 85.45
CA TYR A 491 -36.24 2.16 86.84
C TYR A 491 -37.65 1.67 87.08
N THR A 492 -37.80 0.77 88.06
CA THR A 492 -39.09 0.16 88.41
C THR A 492 -39.45 0.50 89.85
N ALA A 493 -40.72 0.83 90.12
CA ALA A 493 -41.21 0.94 91.50
C ALA A 493 -41.69 -0.43 91.98
N GLY A 494 -41.25 -0.84 93.18
CA GLY A 494 -41.87 -1.94 93.90
C GLY A 494 -43.27 -1.59 94.38
N PRO A 495 -43.96 -2.52 95.08
CA PRO A 495 -45.27 -2.25 95.68
C PRO A 495 -45.24 -0.99 96.54
N ASP A 496 -46.38 -0.28 96.58
CA ASP A 496 -46.59 0.86 97.47
C ASP A 496 -45.70 2.09 97.19
N GLY A 497 -45.21 2.25 95.94
CA GLY A 497 -44.63 3.50 95.47
C GLY A 497 -44.71 3.69 93.95
N SER A 498 -44.12 4.78 93.45
CA SER A 498 -44.06 5.12 92.03
C SER A 498 -42.72 5.73 91.65
N ILE A 499 -42.36 5.68 90.36
CA ILE A 499 -41.18 6.40 89.84
C ILE A 499 -41.63 7.69 89.17
N VAL A 500 -41.03 8.80 89.56
CA VAL A 500 -41.19 10.11 88.92
C VAL A 500 -39.93 10.40 88.10
N GLY A 501 -40.09 10.54 86.78
CA GLY A 501 -39.00 10.73 85.82
C GLY A 501 -39.19 9.88 84.55
N THR A 502 -38.25 9.94 83.60
CA THR A 502 -38.28 9.11 82.39
C THR A 502 -37.74 7.72 82.70
N SER A 503 -38.49 6.67 82.36
CA SER A 503 -38.07 5.27 82.45
C SER A 503 -38.79 4.44 81.37
N PRO A 504 -38.10 3.64 80.54
CA PRO A 504 -36.64 3.54 80.44
C PRO A 504 -36.00 4.81 79.83
N GLN A 505 -34.71 5.02 80.08
CA GLN A 505 -33.87 6.05 79.46
C GLN A 505 -32.85 5.39 78.52
N THR A 506 -32.52 6.03 77.40
CA THR A 506 -31.40 5.63 76.55
C THR A 506 -30.33 6.71 76.61
N VAL A 507 -29.12 6.36 77.03
CA VAL A 507 -27.99 7.29 77.14
C VAL A 507 -26.79 6.78 76.34
N ASN A 508 -25.98 7.68 75.81
CA ASN A 508 -24.72 7.31 75.17
C ASN A 508 -23.74 6.73 76.21
N HIS A 509 -22.79 5.91 75.78
CA HIS A 509 -21.72 5.40 76.63
C HIS A 509 -21.01 6.54 77.38
N ALA A 510 -20.81 6.35 78.68
CA ALA A 510 -20.27 7.32 79.63
C ALA A 510 -21.10 8.60 79.83
N ALA A 511 -22.28 8.73 79.21
CA ALA A 511 -23.21 9.80 79.55
C ALA A 511 -23.95 9.49 80.86
N SER A 512 -24.59 10.51 81.43
CA SER A 512 -25.43 10.36 82.61
C SER A 512 -26.90 10.27 82.21
N GLY A 513 -27.66 9.43 82.91
CA GLY A 513 -29.12 9.45 82.88
C GLY A 513 -29.70 10.77 83.38
N SER A 514 -31.00 10.96 83.19
CA SER A 514 -31.75 12.04 83.84
C SER A 514 -32.23 11.61 85.23
N LEU A 515 -32.43 12.58 86.13
CA LEU A 515 -32.88 12.35 87.50
C LEU A 515 -34.20 11.57 87.54
N VAL A 516 -34.24 10.52 88.36
CA VAL A 516 -35.48 9.81 88.73
C VAL A 516 -35.64 9.81 90.25
N THR A 517 -36.88 9.85 90.72
CA THR A 517 -37.21 9.82 92.14
C THR A 517 -38.25 8.75 92.45
N ALA A 518 -37.89 7.81 93.30
CA ALA A 518 -38.81 6.85 93.90
C ALA A 518 -39.67 7.56 94.95
N THR A 519 -40.96 7.72 94.67
CA THR A 519 -41.90 8.40 95.56
C THR A 519 -42.73 7.35 96.29
N PRO A 520 -42.62 7.23 97.63
CA PRO A 520 -43.45 6.35 98.42
C PRO A 520 -44.92 6.75 98.30
N SER A 521 -45.82 5.77 98.37
CA SER A 521 -47.25 6.04 98.55
C SER A 521 -47.49 6.60 99.96
N THR A 522 -48.66 7.18 100.17
CA THR A 522 -49.06 7.72 101.48
C THR A 522 -48.83 6.67 102.59
N ASN A 523 -48.27 7.10 103.72
CA ASN A 523 -47.92 6.28 104.90
C ASN A 523 -46.82 5.23 104.69
N HIS A 524 -46.01 5.37 103.64
CA HIS A 524 -44.83 4.56 103.39
C HIS A 524 -43.60 5.46 103.30
N HIS A 525 -42.43 4.91 103.60
CA HIS A 525 -41.14 5.53 103.32
C HIS A 525 -40.34 4.68 102.34
N PHE A 526 -39.46 5.35 101.61
CA PHE A 526 -38.51 4.69 100.73
C PHE A 526 -37.46 3.98 101.59
N VAL A 527 -37.21 2.71 101.27
CA VAL A 527 -36.20 1.89 101.97
C VAL A 527 -34.88 1.95 101.20
N LYS A 528 -34.88 1.43 99.98
CA LYS A 528 -33.68 1.32 99.13
C LYS A 528 -34.04 0.95 97.69
N TRP A 529 -33.10 1.17 96.78
CA TRP A 529 -33.10 0.53 95.47
C TRP A 529 -32.51 -0.88 95.55
N SER A 530 -32.76 -1.71 94.55
CA SER A 530 -32.28 -3.11 94.49
C SER A 530 -30.76 -3.25 94.42
N ASP A 531 -30.04 -2.18 94.11
CA ASP A 531 -28.58 -2.07 94.15
C ASP A 531 -28.09 -1.37 95.43
N ASP A 532 -28.91 -1.39 96.49
CA ASP A 532 -28.62 -0.88 97.82
C ASP A 532 -28.44 0.65 97.94
N VAL A 533 -28.80 1.42 96.91
CA VAL A 533 -28.84 2.89 97.00
C VAL A 533 -29.99 3.32 97.94
N MET A 534 -29.65 4.01 99.03
CA MET A 534 -30.57 4.41 100.11
C MET A 534 -31.23 5.77 99.88
N THR A 535 -30.93 6.45 98.77
CA THR A 535 -31.56 7.72 98.40
C THR A 535 -32.68 7.50 97.38
N ALA A 536 -33.87 8.04 97.69
CA ALA A 536 -35.04 7.95 96.83
C ALA A 536 -34.83 8.58 95.44
N ALA A 537 -34.10 9.70 95.38
CA ALA A 537 -33.67 10.34 94.15
C ALA A 537 -32.32 9.78 93.70
N ARG A 538 -32.17 9.46 92.41
CA ARG A 538 -30.90 9.00 91.82
C ARG A 538 -30.71 9.51 90.39
N THR A 539 -29.44 9.67 90.02
CA THR A 539 -28.97 9.90 88.65
C THR A 539 -27.79 8.97 88.44
N ASP A 540 -27.92 8.05 87.49
CA ASP A 540 -26.84 7.15 87.14
C ASP A 540 -25.90 7.83 86.14
N ALA A 541 -24.70 8.16 86.61
CA ALA A 541 -23.67 8.86 85.84
C ALA A 541 -22.64 7.88 85.28
N ASN A 542 -21.96 8.27 84.19
CA ASN A 542 -20.92 7.47 83.53
C ASN A 542 -21.41 6.05 83.18
N VAL A 543 -22.56 5.97 82.51
CA VAL A 543 -23.19 4.68 82.22
C VAL A 543 -22.37 3.90 81.20
N VAL A 544 -21.92 2.70 81.58
CA VAL A 544 -21.11 1.79 80.75
C VAL A 544 -21.77 0.44 80.52
N ALA A 545 -22.98 0.24 81.05
CA ALA A 545 -23.80 -0.94 80.88
C ALA A 545 -25.27 -0.59 81.12
N ASP A 546 -26.18 -1.44 80.66
CA ASP A 546 -27.60 -1.33 81.01
C ASP A 546 -27.79 -1.42 82.53
N ILE A 547 -28.61 -0.53 83.08
CA ILE A 547 -28.93 -0.50 84.51
C ILE A 547 -30.41 -0.83 84.67
N ALA A 548 -30.74 -1.80 85.51
CA ALA A 548 -32.11 -2.13 85.85
C ALA A 548 -32.25 -2.21 87.38
N VAL A 549 -32.96 -1.26 87.98
CA VAL A 549 -33.08 -1.14 89.44
C VAL A 549 -34.52 -0.96 89.89
N THR A 550 -34.87 -1.58 91.02
CA THR A 550 -36.23 -1.52 91.58
C THR A 550 -36.24 -0.84 92.94
N ALA A 551 -37.10 0.15 93.14
CA ALA A 551 -37.30 0.83 94.42
C ALA A 551 -38.13 -0.03 95.38
N THR A 552 -37.69 -0.15 96.63
CA THR A 552 -38.39 -0.84 97.71
C THR A 552 -38.91 0.16 98.72
N PHE A 553 -40.16 -0.03 99.15
CA PHE A 553 -40.86 0.81 100.11
C PHE A 553 -41.30 -0.03 101.31
N ALA A 554 -41.44 0.61 102.48
CA ALA A 554 -41.98 -0.01 103.68
C ALA A 554 -43.01 0.91 104.34
N ILE A 555 -44.01 0.33 104.99
CA ILE A 555 -45.01 1.08 105.75
C ILE A 555 -44.34 1.80 106.94
N ASP A 556 -44.78 3.02 107.22
CA ASP A 556 -44.29 3.77 108.39
C ASP A 556 -44.71 3.05 109.69
N THR A 557 -43.86 3.06 110.72
CA THR A 557 -44.16 2.45 112.02
C THR A 557 -44.05 3.48 113.15
N PHE A 558 -44.92 3.38 114.17
CA PHE A 558 -44.99 4.27 115.32
C PHE A 558 -44.74 3.52 116.61
N THR A 559 -44.15 4.19 117.59
CA THR A 559 -43.92 3.64 118.93
C THR A 559 -44.91 4.22 119.93
N LEU A 560 -45.78 3.38 120.49
CA LEU A 560 -46.74 3.71 121.56
C LEU A 560 -46.13 3.37 122.92
N THR A 561 -46.07 4.35 123.84
CA THR A 561 -45.54 4.15 125.20
C THR A 561 -46.59 4.48 126.25
N TYR A 562 -46.81 3.54 127.18
CA TYR A 562 -47.76 3.64 128.28
C TYR A 562 -47.03 3.64 129.62
N THR A 563 -47.46 4.49 130.56
CA THR A 563 -46.89 4.64 131.91
C THR A 563 -48.00 4.69 132.97
N ALA A 564 -47.82 4.00 134.12
CA ALA A 564 -48.77 4.02 135.24
C ALA A 564 -48.41 5.07 136.30
N GLY A 565 -49.43 5.63 136.96
CA GLY A 565 -49.28 6.62 138.04
C GLY A 565 -48.91 6.00 139.41
N PRO A 566 -48.72 6.83 140.46
CA PRO A 566 -48.03 6.45 141.71
C PRO A 566 -48.63 5.28 142.52
N ASP A 567 -49.89 4.93 142.29
CA ASP A 567 -50.56 3.80 142.94
C ASP A 567 -51.26 2.87 141.91
N GLY A 568 -50.85 2.93 140.62
CA GLY A 568 -51.41 2.15 139.52
C GLY A 568 -50.41 1.15 138.93
N SER A 569 -50.90 0.09 138.28
CA SER A 569 -50.07 -0.92 137.61
C SER A 569 -50.62 -1.17 136.21
N ILE A 570 -49.83 -0.89 135.17
CA ILE A 570 -50.17 -1.27 133.81
C ILE A 570 -49.75 -2.72 133.51
N VAL A 571 -50.67 -3.49 132.93
CA VAL A 571 -50.42 -4.84 132.40
C VAL A 571 -50.61 -4.82 130.89
N GLY A 572 -49.51 -5.03 130.17
CA GLY A 572 -49.43 -5.03 128.71
C GLY A 572 -48.00 -4.76 128.22
N THR A 573 -47.74 -4.95 126.93
CA THR A 573 -46.46 -4.57 126.30
C THR A 573 -46.39 -3.05 126.18
N SER A 574 -45.35 -2.45 126.74
CA SER A 574 -45.04 -1.02 126.62
C SER A 574 -43.53 -0.85 126.67
N PRO A 575 -42.88 -0.19 125.68
CA PRO A 575 -43.49 0.36 124.45
C PRO A 575 -43.88 -0.70 123.40
N GLN A 576 -44.73 -0.32 122.45
CA GLN A 576 -45.19 -1.13 121.31
C GLN A 576 -44.83 -0.46 119.98
N THR A 577 -44.36 -1.21 118.98
CA THR A 577 -44.22 -0.73 117.60
C THR A 577 -45.40 -1.20 116.77
N VAL A 578 -46.12 -0.27 116.14
CA VAL A 578 -47.29 -0.54 115.29
C VAL A 578 -47.09 0.07 113.91
N ASN A 579 -47.63 -0.55 112.86
CA ASN A 579 -47.66 0.10 111.54
C ASN A 579 -48.59 1.32 111.57
N HIS A 580 -48.37 2.29 110.69
CA HIS A 580 -49.25 3.44 110.50
C HIS A 580 -50.70 2.96 110.32
N ALA A 581 -51.63 3.55 111.06
CA ALA A 581 -53.06 3.22 111.07
C ALA A 581 -53.43 1.83 111.64
N GLU A 582 -52.50 1.10 112.26
CA GLU A 582 -52.82 -0.06 113.10
C GLU A 582 -52.94 0.34 114.57
N SER A 583 -53.77 -0.40 115.32
CA SER A 583 -53.93 -0.19 116.76
C SER A 583 -52.84 -0.92 117.54
N GLY A 584 -52.35 -0.29 118.61
CA GLY A 584 -51.55 -0.98 119.62
C GLY A 584 -52.30 -2.14 120.26
N THR A 585 -51.56 -3.15 120.72
CA THR A 585 -52.13 -4.22 121.54
C THR A 585 -52.67 -3.65 122.85
N LEU A 586 -53.76 -4.21 123.37
CA LEU A 586 -54.43 -3.71 124.58
C LEU A 586 -53.44 -3.58 125.76
N VAL A 587 -53.37 -2.40 126.35
CA VAL A 587 -52.69 -2.15 127.64
C VAL A 587 -53.76 -1.78 128.67
N THR A 588 -53.81 -2.52 129.78
CA THR A 588 -54.83 -2.35 130.85
C THR A 588 -54.17 -1.68 132.04
N ALA A 589 -54.81 -0.64 132.61
CA ALA A 589 -54.30 0.16 133.72
C ALA A 589 -54.90 -0.22 135.09
#